data_AF-A0A2G9UV66-F1
#
_entry.id   AF-A0A2G9UV66-F1
#
_cell.length_a   1.000
_cell.length_b   1.000
_cell.length_c   1.000
_cell.angle_alpha   90.00
_cell.angle_beta   90.00
_cell.angle_gamma   90.00
#
_symmetry.space_group_name_H-M   'P 1'
#
loop_
_entity.id
_entity.type
_entity.pdbx_description
1 polymer ?
#
loop_
_entity_poly.entity_id
_entity_poly.type
_entity_poly.pdbx_seq_one_letter_code
_entity_poly.pdbx_strand_id
1 'polypeptide(L)'
;MTHLVKEKRCSIRYLSSILYCASQNRDNRKCCEDLDLNATQLQVGSRCLRMCDPSGTAVERMTKEDITCLYNWNVIMYCHHAGIREM
;
A
#
# COMPACT_ATOMS: atom_id res chain seq x y z
N MET A 1 3.56 17.20 11.64
CA MET A 1 3.93 16.49 10.38
C MET A 1 5.15 17.09 9.69
N THR A 2 5.26 18.41 9.54
CA THR A 2 6.38 19.12 8.87
C THR A 2 7.77 18.86 9.49
N HIS A 3 7.86 18.61 10.80
CA HIS A 3 9.11 18.24 11.47
C HIS A 3 9.71 16.94 10.94
N LEU A 4 8.89 15.91 10.71
CA LEU A 4 9.33 14.61 10.17
C LEU A 4 9.88 14.75 8.73
N VAL A 5 9.28 15.66 7.94
CA VAL A 5 9.76 15.99 6.60
C VAL A 5 11.10 16.72 6.66
N LYS A 6 11.23 17.73 7.55
CA LYS A 6 12.47 18.49 7.77
C LYS A 6 13.63 17.61 8.24
N GLU A 7 13.34 16.61 9.08
CA GLU A 7 14.33 15.64 9.58
C GLU A 7 14.60 14.48 8.61
N LYS A 8 14.04 14.49 7.39
CA LYS A 8 14.13 13.39 6.41
C LYS A 8 13.65 12.03 6.94
N ARG A 9 12.74 12.04 7.92
CA ARG A 9 12.16 10.83 8.53
C ARG A 9 10.99 10.25 7.73
N CYS A 10 10.55 10.94 6.67
CA CYS A 10 9.54 10.44 5.72
C CYS A 10 10.17 9.63 4.58
N SER A 11 11.16 8.77 4.87
CA SER A 11 11.79 7.93 3.85
C SER A 11 10.80 6.88 3.34
N ILE A 12 10.82 6.65 2.02
CA ILE A 12 10.02 5.60 1.37
C ILE A 12 10.28 4.20 1.93
N ARG A 13 11.44 4.01 2.58
CA ARG A 13 11.82 2.77 3.27
C ARG A 13 10.87 2.40 4.40
N TYR A 14 10.17 3.38 5.00
CA TYR A 14 9.19 3.13 6.07
C TYR A 14 7.81 2.77 5.55
N LEU A 15 7.56 2.86 4.25
CA LEU A 15 6.22 2.63 3.71
C LEU A 15 5.76 1.18 3.88
N SER A 16 6.68 0.22 3.77
CA SER A 16 6.40 -1.18 4.08
C SER A 16 5.83 -1.37 5.49
N SER A 17 6.46 -0.74 6.48
CA SER A 17 5.99 -0.77 7.87
C SER A 17 4.63 -0.08 8.02
N ILE A 18 4.40 1.05 7.35
CA ILE A 18 3.12 1.75 7.38
C ILE A 18 2.01 0.86 6.80
N LEU A 19 2.21 0.26 5.63
CA LEU A 19 1.26 -0.64 4.99
C LEU A 19 0.99 -1.87 5.86
N TYR A 20 2.04 -2.47 6.44
CA TYR A 20 1.90 -3.59 7.37
C TYR A 20 0.97 -3.23 8.53
N CYS A 21 1.19 -2.09 9.19
CA CYS A 21 0.33 -1.61 10.27
C CYS A 21 -1.10 -1.30 9.79
N ALA A 22 -1.24 -0.60 8.66
CA ALA A 22 -2.55 -0.21 8.13
C ALA A 22 -3.41 -1.41 7.74
N SER A 23 -2.80 -2.47 7.20
CA SER A 23 -3.49 -3.70 6.79
C SER A 23 -4.12 -4.47 7.94
N GLN A 24 -3.69 -4.23 9.19
CA GLN A 24 -4.11 -4.99 10.37
C GLN A 24 -3.96 -6.51 10.17
N ASN A 25 -2.92 -6.93 9.44
CA ASN A 25 -2.65 -8.32 9.09
C ASN A 25 -3.78 -9.01 8.29
N ARG A 26 -4.53 -8.24 7.49
CA ARG A 26 -5.60 -8.74 6.63
C ARG A 26 -5.15 -8.73 5.16
N ASP A 27 -5.61 -9.74 4.42
CA ASP A 27 -5.51 -9.78 2.97
C ASP A 27 -6.63 -8.92 2.35
N ASN A 28 -6.25 -7.77 1.79
CA ASN A 28 -7.20 -6.85 1.14
C ASN A 28 -7.12 -6.92 -0.40
N ARG A 29 -6.48 -7.94 -0.98
CA ARG A 29 -6.26 -8.02 -2.43
C ARG A 29 -7.55 -7.99 -3.22
N LYS A 30 -8.59 -8.68 -2.76
CA LYS A 30 -9.90 -8.69 -3.44
C LYS A 30 -10.49 -7.28 -3.56
N CYS A 31 -10.45 -6.48 -2.49
CA CYS A 31 -10.90 -5.08 -2.54
C CYS A 31 -10.08 -4.26 -3.56
N CYS A 32 -8.77 -4.47 -3.60
CA CYS A 32 -7.90 -3.77 -4.55
C CYS A 32 -8.10 -4.23 -6.00
N GLU A 33 -8.39 -5.51 -6.23
CA GLU A 33 -8.76 -6.04 -7.55
C GLU A 33 -10.11 -5.46 -8.01
N ASP A 34 -11.11 -5.41 -7.13
CA ASP A 34 -12.43 -4.82 -7.43
C ASP A 34 -12.35 -3.32 -7.74
N LEU A 35 -11.29 -2.64 -7.29
CA LEU A 35 -10.98 -1.23 -7.56
C LEU A 35 -9.88 -1.03 -8.62
N ASP A 36 -9.68 -2.03 -9.49
CA ASP A 36 -8.81 -1.96 -10.66
C ASP A 36 -7.32 -1.70 -10.37
N LEU A 37 -6.82 -2.05 -9.17
CA LEU A 37 -5.41 -1.87 -8.84
C LEU A 37 -4.47 -2.83 -9.62
N ASN A 38 -5.02 -3.84 -10.29
CA ASN A 38 -4.30 -4.75 -11.19
C ASN A 38 -4.49 -4.39 -12.67
N ALA A 39 -5.10 -3.24 -12.98
CA ALA A 39 -5.42 -2.85 -14.33
C ALA A 39 -4.16 -2.68 -15.21
N THR A 40 -4.25 -3.16 -16.46
CA THR A 40 -3.13 -3.18 -17.41
C THR A 40 -2.54 -1.80 -17.71
N GLN A 41 -3.34 -0.75 -17.58
CA GLN A 41 -2.97 0.65 -17.78
C GLN A 41 -1.88 1.11 -16.79
N LEU A 42 -1.77 0.46 -15.63
CA LEU A 42 -0.75 0.77 -14.63
C LEU A 42 0.64 0.24 -15.01
N GLN A 43 0.77 -0.55 -16.09
CA GLN A 43 2.02 -1.11 -16.62
C GLN A 43 2.82 -2.00 -15.65
N VAL A 44 2.24 -2.33 -14.50
CA VAL A 44 2.88 -3.12 -13.42
C VAL A 44 2.13 -4.43 -13.14
N GLY A 45 1.07 -4.72 -13.88
CA GLY A 45 0.25 -5.93 -13.73
C GLY A 45 -0.29 -6.09 -12.30
N SER A 46 -0.28 -7.31 -11.78
CA SER A 46 -0.73 -7.63 -10.41
C SER A 46 0.26 -7.20 -9.31
N ARG A 47 1.38 -6.55 -9.63
CA ARG A 47 2.42 -6.18 -8.65
C ARG A 47 1.89 -5.26 -7.55
N CYS A 48 0.96 -4.36 -7.85
CA CYS A 48 0.41 -3.44 -6.86
C CYS A 48 -0.47 -4.12 -5.81
N LEU A 49 -0.99 -5.32 -6.09
CA LEU A 49 -1.76 -6.10 -5.12
C LEU A 49 -0.94 -6.52 -3.90
N ARG A 50 0.39 -6.57 -4.02
CA ARG A 50 1.29 -6.82 -2.88
C ARG A 50 1.17 -5.75 -1.79
N MET A 51 0.79 -4.52 -2.15
CA MET A 51 0.55 -3.47 -1.16
C MET A 51 -0.73 -3.67 -0.37
N CYS A 52 -1.68 -4.47 -0.89
CA CYS A 52 -2.96 -4.74 -0.25
C CYS A 52 -2.91 -5.95 0.71
N ASP A 53 -1.86 -6.77 0.59
CA ASP A 53 -1.52 -7.85 1.52
C ASP A 53 0.00 -7.81 1.84
N PRO A 54 0.46 -6.78 2.57
CA PRO A 54 1.88 -6.62 2.88
C PRO A 54 2.41 -7.72 3.82
N SER A 55 1.55 -8.34 4.62
CA SER A 55 1.88 -9.48 5.48
C SER A 55 2.12 -10.76 4.70
N GLY A 56 1.22 -11.11 3.76
CA GLY A 56 1.34 -12.33 2.96
C GLY A 56 2.36 -12.24 1.83
N THR A 57 2.75 -11.04 1.41
CA THR A 57 3.70 -10.83 0.31
C THR A 57 5.10 -10.37 0.75
N ALA A 58 5.34 -10.25 2.06
CA ALA A 58 6.62 -9.87 2.66
C ALA A 58 7.25 -8.64 1.97
N VAL A 59 6.50 -7.55 1.87
CA VAL A 59 7.01 -6.28 1.35
C VAL A 59 8.00 -5.69 2.37
N GLU A 60 9.23 -6.21 2.43
CA GLU A 60 10.25 -5.71 3.35
C GLU A 60 10.87 -4.39 2.85
N ARG A 61 11.00 -4.26 1.52
CA ARG A 61 11.58 -3.08 0.86
C ARG A 61 10.82 -2.74 -0.40
N MET A 62 10.64 -1.43 -0.60
CA MET A 62 10.10 -0.90 -1.83
C MET A 62 11.16 -0.87 -2.93
N THR A 63 10.78 -1.39 -4.09
CA THR A 63 11.52 -1.27 -5.35
C THR A 63 11.01 -0.08 -6.16
N LYS A 64 11.70 0.27 -7.27
CA LYS A 64 11.24 1.34 -8.15
C LYS A 64 9.88 1.05 -8.77
N GLU A 65 9.62 -0.20 -9.15
CA GLU A 65 8.34 -0.58 -9.75
C GLU A 65 7.19 -0.52 -8.73
N ASP A 66 7.48 -0.71 -7.44
CA ASP A 66 6.48 -0.55 -6.39
C ASP A 66 6.08 0.91 -6.19
N ILE A 67 6.98 1.87 -6.47
CA ILE A 67 6.68 3.30 -6.31
C ILE A 67 5.54 3.73 -7.25
N THR A 68 5.44 3.14 -8.44
CA THR A 68 4.34 3.41 -9.38
C THR A 68 2.97 3.08 -8.79
N CYS A 69 2.87 2.10 -7.89
CA CYS A 69 1.61 1.75 -7.24
C CYS A 69 1.09 2.87 -6.32
N LEU A 70 1.96 3.77 -5.87
CA LEU A 70 1.60 4.89 -5.00
C LEU A 70 0.79 5.97 -5.69
N TYR A 71 0.73 5.99 -7.04
CA TYR A 71 -0.24 6.81 -7.75
C TYR A 71 -1.69 6.47 -7.38
N ASN A 72 -1.94 5.24 -6.91
CA ASN A 72 -3.25 4.77 -6.44
C ASN A 72 -3.26 4.56 -4.92
N TRP A 73 -2.47 5.35 -4.17
CA TRP A 73 -2.39 5.28 -2.71
C TRP A 73 -3.76 5.37 -2.02
N ASN A 74 -4.69 6.14 -2.59
CA ASN A 74 -6.07 6.24 -2.13
C ASN A 74 -6.80 4.88 -2.13
N VAL A 75 -6.63 4.07 -3.17
CA VAL A 75 -7.25 2.73 -3.29
C VAL A 75 -6.67 1.80 -2.24
N ILE A 76 -5.34 1.76 -2.13
CA ILE A 76 -4.63 0.92 -1.16
C ILE A 76 -5.09 1.22 0.27
N MET A 77 -5.10 2.51 0.65
CA MET A 77 -5.49 2.91 2.00
C MET A 77 -6.99 2.76 2.25
N TYR A 78 -7.83 2.99 1.24
CA TYR A 78 -9.27 2.71 1.34
C TYR A 78 -9.50 1.24 1.70
N CYS A 79 -8.86 0.31 0.99
CA CYS A 79 -9.02 -1.12 1.26
C CYS A 79 -8.44 -1.53 2.63
N HIS A 80 -7.34 -0.94 3.08
CA HIS A 80 -6.83 -1.17 4.44
C HIS A 80 -7.78 -0.65 5.53
N HIS A 81 -8.48 0.45 5.26
CA HIS A 81 -9.41 1.06 6.22
C HIS A 81 -10.85 0.55 6.10
N ALA A 82 -11.24 -0.13 5.01
CA ALA A 82 -12.59 -0.69 4.82
C ALA A 82 -12.99 -1.67 5.93
N GLY A 83 -12.00 -2.28 6.60
CA GLY A 83 -12.19 -3.13 7.76
C GLY A 83 -12.24 -2.43 9.12
N ILE A 84 -12.04 -1.10 9.18
CA ILE A 84 -12.17 -0.28 10.39
C ILE A 84 -13.63 0.11 10.51
N ARG A 85 -14.38 -0.59 11.36
CA ARG A 85 -15.73 -0.16 11.76
C ARG A 85 -15.53 1.05 12.66
N GLU A 86 -16.11 2.20 12.29
CA GLU A 86 -16.17 3.36 13.18
C GLU A 86 -16.73 2.91 14.54
N MET A 87 -16.01 3.22 15.62
CA MET A 87 -16.49 3.13 17.00
C MET A 87 -16.87 4.52 17.47
#